data_AF-A0A3A9E0U8-F1
#
_entry.id   AF-A0A3A9E0U8-F1
#
_cell.length_a   1.000
_cell.length_b   1.000
_cell.length_c   1.000
_cell.angle_alpha   90.00
_cell.angle_beta   90.00
_cell.angle_gamma   90.00
#
_symmetry.space_group_name_H-M   'P 1'
#
loop_
_entity.id
_entity.type
_entity.pdbx_description
1 polymer ?
#
loop_
_entity_poly.entity_id
_entity_poly.type
_entity_poly.pdbx_seq_one_letter_code
_entity_poly.pdbx_strand_id
1 'polypeptide(L)'
;GLESGKLLGNEAYDCQGLLEIGGWKIRCNNKMGHKLQTLSDAVANSCNVALMRVGEKIGKSTFMDYMFEFGFGLKTGIDLTGEPNTSTLIFKEETMTPTDLAIGSFGQGFNVTMIEMITSFCSLINGGYFYEPHVVTKVINSDKVTLQDIEPRVLKQTVSAETSRKIVEYLDNAVANGTGKNARPAGYTMGGKTGTAERYPRDKTNYVVSFIGYAPASTPEIAIYVVVDRPNVSKQDSASYAVEITKNILTEALPYLNIPVTETISQEEMEELSAFESTFSTSVMGILEDKVEEEEEEGQESQEEAEEEEEEEEETDNIQYDPETGYALDPETGEFLDPETGESTEN
;
A
#
# COMPACT_ATOMS: atom_id res chain seq x y z
N GLY A 1 4.69 -23.53 9.25
CA GLY A 1 6.03 -24.17 9.28
C GLY A 1 6.50 -24.36 10.70
N LEU A 2 7.07 -23.30 11.29
CA LEU A 2 7.49 -23.27 12.70
C LEU A 2 6.32 -23.56 13.64
N GLU A 3 5.21 -22.82 13.51
CA GLU A 3 4.03 -22.97 14.38
C GLU A 3 3.44 -24.38 14.33
N SER A 4 3.29 -24.95 13.14
CA SER A 4 2.81 -26.33 12.94
C SER A 4 3.76 -27.42 13.47
N GLY A 5 4.95 -27.07 13.97
CA GLY A 5 5.98 -28.01 14.42
C GLY A 5 6.65 -28.85 13.32
N LYS A 6 6.30 -28.60 12.05
CA LYS A 6 6.89 -29.29 10.89
C LYS A 6 8.33 -28.83 10.59
N LEU A 7 8.69 -27.64 11.09
CA LEU A 7 10.05 -27.11 11.11
C LEU A 7 10.48 -26.85 12.55
N LEU A 8 11.71 -27.22 12.88
CA LEU A 8 12.31 -27.03 14.20
C LEU A 8 13.00 -25.67 14.35
N GLY A 9 13.34 -25.01 13.24
CA GLY A 9 14.01 -23.71 13.22
C GLY A 9 15.52 -23.79 12.96
N ASN A 10 16.10 -24.99 12.98
CA ASN A 10 17.53 -25.23 12.78
C ASN A 10 17.84 -25.93 11.44
N GLU A 11 16.83 -26.10 10.58
CA GLU A 11 17.02 -26.64 9.24
C GLU A 11 17.90 -25.71 8.39
N ALA A 12 18.65 -26.35 7.49
CA ALA A 12 19.34 -25.66 6.43
C ALA A 12 19.17 -26.39 5.11
N TYR A 13 19.05 -25.63 4.03
CA TYR A 13 18.78 -26.13 2.69
C TYR A 13 19.86 -25.66 1.71
N ASP A 14 20.43 -26.59 0.94
CA ASP A 14 21.39 -26.24 -0.11
C ASP A 14 20.67 -25.68 -1.35
N CYS A 15 21.01 -24.44 -1.69
CA CYS A 15 20.54 -23.74 -2.87
C CYS A 15 21.60 -23.78 -3.98
N GLN A 16 21.28 -24.54 -5.05
CA GLN A 16 22.08 -24.65 -6.27
C GLN A 16 21.55 -23.76 -7.42
N GLY A 17 20.67 -22.82 -7.10
CA GLY A 17 20.14 -21.82 -8.04
C GLY A 17 18.87 -22.22 -8.80
N LEU A 18 18.46 -23.49 -8.73
CA LEU A 18 17.16 -23.96 -9.23
C LEU A 18 16.71 -25.24 -8.51
N LEU A 19 15.42 -25.56 -8.66
CA LEU A 19 14.83 -26.84 -8.27
C LEU A 19 13.87 -27.30 -9.37
N GLU A 20 13.83 -28.60 -9.65
CA GLU A 20 12.89 -29.18 -10.62
C GLU A 20 11.70 -29.81 -9.88
N ILE A 21 10.50 -29.29 -10.13
CA ILE A 21 9.27 -29.71 -9.46
C ILE A 21 8.14 -29.81 -10.49
N GLY A 22 7.47 -30.96 -10.54
CA GLY A 22 6.33 -31.16 -11.45
C GLY A 22 6.69 -31.01 -12.93
N GLY A 23 7.94 -31.30 -13.31
CA GLY A 23 8.45 -31.13 -14.68
C GLY A 23 8.92 -29.71 -15.03
N TRP A 24 8.86 -28.76 -14.08
CA TRP A 24 9.28 -27.38 -14.28
C TRP A 24 10.60 -27.08 -13.58
N LYS A 25 11.50 -26.39 -14.27
CA LYS A 25 12.75 -25.87 -13.68
C LYS A 25 12.51 -24.48 -13.09
N ILE A 26 12.29 -24.42 -11.79
CA ILE A 26 12.00 -23.19 -11.06
C ILE A 26 13.30 -22.60 -10.51
N ARG A 27 13.59 -21.34 -10.83
CA ARG A 27 14.87 -20.69 -10.51
C ARG A 27 14.81 -19.87 -9.22
N CYS A 28 15.95 -19.82 -8.54
CA CYS A 28 16.21 -18.84 -7.49
C CYS A 28 16.51 -17.47 -8.11
N ASN A 29 16.34 -16.39 -7.33
CA ASN A 29 16.81 -15.06 -7.70
C ASN A 29 18.33 -15.06 -7.98
N ASN A 30 19.09 -15.81 -7.19
CA ASN A 30 20.50 -16.11 -7.42
C ASN A 30 20.63 -17.42 -8.19
N LYS A 31 20.80 -17.31 -9.50
CA LYS A 31 20.93 -18.45 -10.43
C LYS A 31 22.20 -19.28 -10.22
N MET A 32 23.21 -18.74 -9.52
CA MET A 32 24.43 -19.48 -9.15
C MET A 32 24.26 -20.30 -7.86
N GLY A 33 23.17 -20.03 -7.13
CA GLY A 33 22.85 -20.66 -5.85
C GLY A 33 23.39 -19.91 -4.64
N HIS A 34 22.59 -19.89 -3.57
CA HIS A 34 22.96 -19.32 -2.28
C HIS A 34 23.77 -20.28 -1.40
N LYS A 35 24.09 -21.48 -1.89
CA LYS A 35 24.70 -22.55 -1.08
C LYS A 35 23.79 -22.91 0.09
N LEU A 36 24.36 -23.37 1.20
CA LEU A 36 23.61 -23.72 2.39
C LEU A 36 22.94 -22.46 2.97
N GLN A 37 21.65 -22.54 3.22
CA GLN A 37 20.84 -21.45 3.79
C GLN A 37 20.09 -21.98 5.01
N THR A 38 20.28 -21.36 6.17
CA THR A 38 19.36 -21.56 7.30
C THR A 38 17.98 -21.00 6.97
N LEU A 39 16.96 -21.25 7.80
CA LEU A 39 15.66 -20.60 7.61
C LEU A 39 15.75 -19.06 7.65
N SER A 40 16.54 -18.51 8.57
CA SER A 40 16.77 -17.07 8.67
C SER A 40 17.45 -16.52 7.41
N ASP A 41 18.50 -17.19 6.93
CA ASP A 41 19.20 -16.78 5.70
C ASP A 41 18.30 -16.90 4.47
N ALA A 42 17.46 -17.93 4.41
CA ALA A 42 16.52 -18.13 3.31
C ALA A 42 15.52 -16.97 3.21
N VAL A 43 15.02 -16.46 4.34
CA VAL A 43 14.18 -15.28 4.40
C VAL A 43 14.98 -14.03 4.02
N ALA A 44 16.17 -13.83 4.60
CA ALA A 44 17.00 -12.66 4.37
C ALA A 44 17.46 -12.49 2.91
N ASN A 45 17.93 -13.58 2.30
CA ASN A 45 18.42 -13.64 0.92
C ASN A 45 17.29 -13.87 -0.10
N SER A 46 16.04 -14.05 0.37
CA SER A 46 14.89 -14.35 -0.48
C SER A 46 15.12 -15.58 -1.37
N CYS A 47 15.60 -16.67 -0.77
CA CYS A 47 16.06 -17.86 -1.47
C CYS A 47 14.90 -18.78 -1.90
N ASN A 48 14.40 -18.64 -3.13
CA ASN A 48 13.28 -19.46 -3.63
C ASN A 48 13.52 -20.97 -3.49
N VAL A 49 14.74 -21.46 -3.69
CA VAL A 49 15.03 -22.91 -3.56
C VAL A 49 14.84 -23.41 -2.14
N ALA A 50 15.30 -22.65 -1.14
CA ALA A 50 15.09 -23.01 0.26
C ALA A 50 13.61 -22.90 0.63
N LEU A 51 12.91 -21.86 0.16
CA LEU A 51 11.47 -21.67 0.40
C LEU A 51 10.62 -22.77 -0.25
N MET A 52 10.95 -23.23 -1.46
CA MET A 52 10.30 -24.38 -2.09
C MET A 52 10.47 -25.66 -1.27
N ARG A 53 11.66 -25.91 -0.72
CA ARG A 53 11.90 -27.06 0.15
C ARG A 53 11.17 -26.95 1.49
N VAL A 54 11.03 -25.74 2.02
CA VAL A 54 10.16 -25.46 3.17
C VAL A 54 8.71 -25.80 2.81
N GLY A 55 8.21 -25.32 1.66
CA GLY A 55 6.88 -25.61 1.13
C GLY A 55 6.61 -27.11 1.02
N GLU A 56 7.54 -27.85 0.42
CA GLU A 56 7.48 -29.32 0.32
C GLU A 56 7.44 -29.99 1.70
N LYS A 57 8.29 -29.54 2.64
CA LYS A 57 8.38 -30.09 4.00
C LYS A 57 7.10 -29.87 4.80
N ILE A 58 6.46 -28.70 4.67
CA ILE A 58 5.19 -28.43 5.37
C ILE A 58 4.00 -29.10 4.67
N GLY A 59 4.04 -29.26 3.35
CA GLY A 59 2.97 -29.85 2.54
C GLY A 59 1.78 -28.93 2.32
N LYS A 60 0.99 -29.25 1.29
CA LYS A 60 -0.10 -28.38 0.81
C LYS A 60 -1.21 -28.10 1.83
N SER A 61 -1.62 -29.09 2.62
CA SER A 61 -2.69 -28.92 3.61
C SER A 61 -2.29 -27.84 4.64
N THR A 62 -1.12 -27.97 5.26
CA THR A 62 -0.62 -26.95 6.19
C THR A 62 -0.36 -25.60 5.51
N PHE A 63 0.09 -25.58 4.25
CA PHE A 63 0.21 -24.33 3.53
C PHE A 63 -1.15 -23.64 3.37
N MET A 64 -2.19 -24.37 2.96
CA MET A 64 -3.54 -23.84 2.77
C MET A 64 -4.22 -23.45 4.08
N ASP A 65 -4.05 -24.24 5.14
CA ASP A 65 -4.53 -23.89 6.48
C ASP A 65 -3.98 -22.53 6.91
N TYR A 66 -2.68 -22.29 6.73
CA TYR A 66 -2.08 -21.02 7.11
C TYR A 66 -2.41 -19.87 6.16
N MET A 67 -2.65 -20.12 4.87
CA MET A 67 -3.20 -19.08 3.97
C MET A 67 -4.54 -18.57 4.49
N PHE A 68 -5.42 -19.48 4.93
CA PHE A 68 -6.69 -19.14 5.56
C PHE A 68 -6.50 -18.50 6.95
N GLU A 69 -5.57 -19.01 7.76
CA GLU A 69 -5.30 -18.43 9.07
C GLU A 69 -4.77 -17.00 8.97
N PHE A 70 -3.99 -16.68 7.94
CA PHE A 70 -3.56 -15.32 7.65
C PHE A 70 -4.62 -14.44 6.96
N GLY A 71 -5.83 -14.96 6.74
CA GLY A 71 -6.95 -14.18 6.22
C GLY A 71 -6.92 -13.98 4.70
N PHE A 72 -6.02 -14.65 3.98
CA PHE A 72 -5.97 -14.53 2.52
C PHE A 72 -7.19 -15.17 1.87
N GLY A 73 -7.85 -14.43 0.96
CA GLY A 73 -9.10 -14.86 0.34
C GLY A 73 -10.33 -14.45 1.15
N LEU A 74 -10.14 -13.80 2.30
CA LEU A 74 -11.20 -13.32 3.18
C LEU A 74 -11.15 -11.80 3.26
N LYS A 75 -12.32 -11.21 3.51
CA LYS A 75 -12.40 -9.80 3.90
C LYS A 75 -11.77 -9.62 5.28
N THR A 76 -10.93 -8.60 5.41
CA THR A 76 -10.33 -8.15 6.66
C THR A 76 -11.36 -7.51 7.58
N GLY A 77 -12.47 -6.99 7.03
CA GLY A 77 -13.48 -6.27 7.80
C GLY A 77 -13.15 -4.80 8.01
N ILE A 78 -12.18 -4.25 7.25
CA ILE A 78 -11.88 -2.82 7.29
C ILE A 78 -13.16 -1.99 7.08
N ASP A 79 -13.30 -0.94 7.87
CA ASP A 79 -14.44 0.00 7.86
C ASP A 79 -14.44 0.94 6.64
N LEU A 80 -13.86 0.49 5.53
CA LEU A 80 -13.88 1.15 4.23
C LEU A 80 -14.80 0.41 3.26
N THR A 81 -15.52 1.18 2.46
CA THR A 81 -16.34 0.63 1.37
C THR A 81 -15.46 0.04 0.27
N GLY A 82 -15.97 -0.98 -0.43
CA GLY A 82 -15.31 -1.50 -1.63
C GLY A 82 -14.22 -2.54 -1.40
N GLU A 83 -14.08 -3.08 -0.18
CA GLU A 83 -13.16 -4.19 0.08
C GLU A 83 -13.47 -5.39 -0.86
N PRO A 84 -12.52 -5.80 -1.73
CA PRO A 84 -12.77 -6.83 -2.71
C PRO A 84 -12.78 -8.22 -2.08
N ASN A 85 -13.49 -9.16 -2.71
CA ASN A 85 -13.41 -10.58 -2.35
C ASN A 85 -12.35 -11.25 -3.23
N THR A 86 -11.30 -11.76 -2.60
CA THR A 86 -10.13 -12.40 -3.24
C THR A 86 -10.17 -13.93 -3.18
N SER A 87 -11.24 -14.56 -2.67
CA SER A 87 -11.34 -16.02 -2.47
C SER A 87 -11.08 -16.84 -3.74
N THR A 88 -11.40 -16.32 -4.92
CA THR A 88 -11.16 -16.99 -6.21
C THR A 88 -9.72 -16.85 -6.72
N LEU A 89 -8.92 -15.97 -6.09
CA LEU A 89 -7.52 -15.72 -6.42
C LEU A 89 -6.56 -16.53 -5.56
N ILE A 90 -7.08 -17.27 -4.58
CA ILE A 90 -6.33 -18.18 -3.72
C ILE A 90 -6.49 -19.61 -4.24
N PHE A 91 -5.43 -20.41 -4.11
CA PHE A 91 -5.49 -21.82 -4.45
C PHE A 91 -6.52 -22.59 -3.62
N LYS A 92 -6.98 -23.72 -4.14
CA LYS A 92 -7.74 -24.72 -3.37
C LYS A 92 -6.87 -25.94 -3.13
N GLU A 93 -6.94 -26.53 -1.94
CA GLU A 93 -6.10 -27.67 -1.59
C GLU A 93 -6.29 -28.85 -2.56
N GLU A 94 -7.53 -29.09 -3.00
CA GLU A 94 -7.90 -30.20 -3.88
C GLU A 94 -7.25 -30.08 -5.26
N THR A 95 -7.09 -28.86 -5.75
CA THR A 95 -6.55 -28.57 -7.09
C THR A 95 -5.08 -28.19 -7.08
N MET A 96 -4.49 -27.91 -5.91
CA MET A 96 -3.10 -27.50 -5.78
C MET A 96 -2.15 -28.64 -6.19
N THR A 97 -1.35 -28.38 -7.22
CA THR A 97 -0.28 -29.27 -7.68
C THR A 97 1.01 -29.06 -6.88
N PRO A 98 2.00 -29.97 -6.97
CA PRO A 98 3.32 -29.74 -6.37
C PRO A 98 4.00 -28.45 -6.88
N THR A 99 3.79 -28.10 -8.15
CA THR A 99 4.33 -26.86 -8.74
C THR A 99 3.64 -25.63 -8.15
N ASP A 100 2.33 -25.66 -7.94
CA ASP A 100 1.58 -24.57 -7.31
C ASP A 100 2.05 -24.32 -5.87
N LEU A 101 2.23 -25.39 -5.08
CA LEU A 101 2.79 -25.29 -3.74
C LEU A 101 4.20 -24.70 -3.76
N ALA A 102 5.03 -25.13 -4.72
CA ALA A 102 6.40 -24.63 -4.86
C ALA A 102 6.41 -23.13 -5.14
N ILE A 103 5.64 -22.65 -6.12
CA ILE A 103 5.61 -21.21 -6.45
C ILE A 103 4.90 -20.39 -5.36
N GLY A 104 3.87 -20.95 -4.73
CA GLY A 104 3.15 -20.34 -3.60
C GLY A 104 4.06 -20.11 -2.40
N SER A 105 5.01 -21.01 -2.14
CA SER A 105 5.96 -20.89 -1.01
C SER A 105 6.83 -19.64 -1.02
N PHE A 106 6.99 -19.00 -2.18
CA PHE A 106 7.70 -17.72 -2.34
C PHE A 106 6.82 -16.62 -2.93
N GLY A 107 5.48 -16.75 -2.80
CA GLY A 107 4.53 -15.68 -3.08
C GLY A 107 4.10 -15.57 -4.55
N GLN A 108 4.19 -16.62 -5.35
CA GLN A 108 3.66 -16.65 -6.72
C GLN A 108 2.43 -17.56 -6.86
N GLY A 109 1.56 -17.23 -7.80
CA GLY A 109 0.41 -18.06 -8.20
C GLY A 109 -0.92 -17.73 -7.51
N PHE A 110 -0.92 -16.75 -6.61
CA PHE A 110 -2.12 -16.17 -6.00
C PHE A 110 -1.97 -14.65 -5.89
N ASN A 111 -3.08 -13.94 -5.69
CA ASN A 111 -3.10 -12.50 -5.47
C ASN A 111 -3.84 -12.17 -4.17
N VAL A 112 -3.37 -11.11 -3.50
CA VAL A 112 -4.00 -10.54 -2.30
C VAL A 112 -4.02 -9.02 -2.42
N THR A 113 -4.90 -8.38 -1.66
CA THR A 113 -4.92 -6.94 -1.49
C THR A 113 -3.80 -6.46 -0.56
N MET A 114 -3.47 -5.17 -0.63
CA MET A 114 -2.53 -4.56 0.31
C MET A 114 -3.02 -4.66 1.76
N ILE A 115 -4.34 -4.53 1.99
CA ILE A 115 -4.89 -4.61 3.34
C ILE A 115 -4.84 -6.03 3.90
N GLU A 116 -5.16 -7.07 3.12
CA GLU A 116 -4.96 -8.47 3.54
C GLU A 116 -3.49 -8.74 3.89
N MET A 117 -2.56 -8.26 3.06
CA MET A 117 -1.13 -8.47 3.26
C MET A 117 -0.62 -7.80 4.54
N ILE A 118 -0.91 -6.51 4.74
CA ILE A 118 -0.40 -5.78 5.91
C ILE A 118 -1.06 -6.25 7.21
N THR A 119 -2.37 -6.56 7.21
CA THR A 119 -3.04 -7.08 8.41
C THR A 119 -2.52 -8.48 8.78
N SER A 120 -2.32 -9.36 7.80
CA SER A 120 -1.64 -10.65 8.01
C SER A 120 -0.25 -10.47 8.60
N PHE A 121 0.56 -9.58 7.99
CA PHE A 121 1.92 -9.31 8.42
C PHE A 121 1.98 -8.76 9.85
N CYS A 122 1.10 -7.83 10.22
CA CYS A 122 0.98 -7.34 11.58
C CYS A 122 0.77 -8.47 12.58
N SER A 123 -0.10 -9.45 12.25
CA SER A 123 -0.32 -10.62 13.13
C SER A 123 0.94 -11.46 13.35
N LEU A 124 1.89 -11.47 12.40
CA LEU A 124 3.15 -12.21 12.54
C LEU A 124 4.15 -11.51 13.48
N ILE A 125 4.09 -10.20 13.60
CA ILE A 125 5.11 -9.40 14.32
C ILE A 125 4.62 -8.88 15.68
N ASN A 126 3.32 -8.94 15.96
CA ASN A 126 2.71 -8.40 17.18
C ASN A 126 2.40 -9.46 18.25
N GLY A 127 3.08 -10.60 18.24
CA GLY A 127 2.83 -11.71 19.16
C GLY A 127 1.77 -12.71 18.68
N GLY A 128 1.31 -12.59 17.44
CA GLY A 128 0.39 -13.56 16.83
C GLY A 128 -1.04 -13.06 16.66
N TYR A 129 -1.38 -11.82 16.99
CA TYR A 129 -2.76 -11.37 17.09
C TYR A 129 -3.22 -10.69 15.80
N PHE A 130 -4.23 -11.27 15.17
CA PHE A 130 -4.87 -10.69 14.00
C PHE A 130 -5.98 -9.74 14.44
N TYR A 131 -5.76 -8.45 14.25
CA TYR A 131 -6.72 -7.40 14.53
C TYR A 131 -7.59 -7.10 13.31
N GLU A 132 -8.84 -6.74 13.55
CA GLU A 132 -9.68 -6.09 12.55
C GLU A 132 -9.12 -4.68 12.29
N PRO A 133 -8.61 -4.38 11.08
CA PRO A 133 -8.11 -3.06 10.75
C PRO A 133 -9.27 -2.05 10.70
N HIS A 134 -9.03 -0.81 11.12
CA HIS A 134 -10.02 0.27 11.05
C HIS A 134 -9.31 1.60 10.76
N VAL A 135 -10.02 2.49 10.09
CA VAL A 135 -9.62 3.87 9.79
C VAL A 135 -10.32 4.84 10.75
N VAL A 136 -11.56 4.55 11.15
CA VAL A 136 -12.35 5.38 12.05
C VAL A 136 -11.91 5.15 13.49
N THR A 137 -11.58 6.23 14.21
CA THR A 137 -11.28 6.19 15.65
C THR A 137 -12.50 6.42 16.53
N LYS A 138 -13.39 7.32 16.11
CA LYS A 138 -14.63 7.63 16.81
C LYS A 138 -15.68 8.26 15.89
N VAL A 139 -16.94 8.13 16.27
CA VAL A 139 -18.09 8.79 15.65
C VAL A 139 -18.61 9.85 16.62
N ILE A 140 -18.72 11.09 16.15
CA ILE A 140 -19.22 12.23 16.94
C ILE A 140 -20.47 12.83 16.28
N ASN A 141 -21.37 13.42 17.07
CA ASN A 141 -22.49 14.21 16.55
C ASN A 141 -22.08 15.68 16.28
N SER A 142 -23.02 16.48 15.79
CA SER A 142 -22.84 17.92 15.55
C SER A 142 -22.41 18.71 16.79
N ASP A 143 -22.79 18.24 17.97
CA ASP A 143 -22.46 18.85 19.26
C ASP A 143 -21.10 18.40 19.82
N LYS A 144 -20.29 17.69 19.01
CA LYS A 144 -18.99 17.08 19.39
C LYS A 144 -19.09 16.05 20.51
N VAL A 145 -20.27 15.50 20.75
CA VAL A 145 -20.48 14.39 21.68
C VAL A 145 -20.10 13.09 20.98
N THR A 146 -19.22 12.31 21.61
CA THR A 146 -18.88 10.96 21.14
C THR A 146 -20.10 10.05 21.22
N LEU A 147 -20.51 9.53 20.07
CA LEU A 147 -21.57 8.53 19.95
C LEU A 147 -21.03 7.11 20.04
N GLN A 148 -19.82 6.90 19.51
CA GLN A 148 -19.15 5.61 19.49
C GLN A 148 -17.63 5.80 19.44
N ASP A 149 -16.91 5.11 20.32
CA ASP A 149 -15.47 4.90 20.21
C ASP A 149 -15.20 3.56 19.51
N ILE A 150 -14.22 3.54 18.62
CA ILE A 150 -13.80 2.32 17.91
C ILE A 150 -12.54 1.79 18.59
N GLU A 151 -12.70 0.69 19.32
CA GLU A 151 -11.61 0.04 20.05
C GLU A 151 -10.97 -1.08 19.22
N PRO A 152 -9.66 -1.35 19.40
CA PRO A 152 -8.99 -2.45 18.73
C PRO A 152 -9.66 -3.80 19.00
N ARG A 153 -10.05 -4.51 17.95
CA ARG A 153 -10.72 -5.82 18.04
C ARG A 153 -9.82 -6.95 17.53
N VAL A 154 -9.44 -7.85 18.43
CA VAL A 154 -8.73 -9.09 18.07
C VAL A 154 -9.75 -10.08 17.51
N LEU A 155 -9.50 -10.56 16.28
CA LEU A 155 -10.34 -11.57 15.64
C LEU A 155 -9.86 -12.99 15.98
N LYS A 156 -8.55 -13.20 15.99
CA LYS A 156 -7.92 -14.50 16.28
C LYS A 156 -6.43 -14.36 16.57
N GLN A 157 -5.83 -15.46 17.02
CA GLN A 157 -4.39 -15.61 17.11
C GLN A 157 -3.91 -16.55 15.98
N THR A 158 -3.07 -16.05 15.07
CA THR A 158 -2.60 -16.78 13.88
C THR A 158 -1.39 -17.66 14.17
N VAL A 159 -0.53 -17.21 15.08
CA VAL A 159 0.67 -17.94 15.53
C VAL A 159 0.90 -17.69 17.01
N SER A 160 1.66 -18.55 17.66
CA SER A 160 2.11 -18.31 19.03
C SER A 160 3.07 -17.11 19.12
N ALA A 161 3.15 -16.50 20.31
CA ALA A 161 4.13 -15.44 20.58
C ALA A 161 5.59 -15.92 20.41
N GLU A 162 5.87 -17.21 20.60
CA GLU A 162 7.20 -17.79 20.35
C GLU A 162 7.51 -17.79 18.85
N THR A 163 6.58 -18.28 18.01
CA THR A 163 6.76 -18.22 16.56
C THR A 163 6.88 -16.79 16.07
N SER A 164 6.02 -15.89 16.56
CA SER A 164 6.08 -14.46 16.21
C SER A 164 7.46 -13.87 16.50
N ARG A 165 8.05 -14.14 17.67
CA ARG A 165 9.40 -13.68 18.02
C ARG A 165 10.48 -14.20 17.07
N LYS A 166 10.43 -15.48 16.69
CA LYS A 166 11.36 -16.05 15.70
C LYS A 166 11.21 -15.39 14.32
N ILE A 167 9.99 -15.08 13.91
CA ILE A 167 9.75 -14.36 12.65
C ILE A 167 10.30 -12.93 12.71
N VAL A 168 10.11 -12.22 13.83
CA VAL A 168 10.72 -10.91 14.07
C VAL A 168 12.25 -10.98 13.95
N GLU A 169 12.89 -11.97 14.55
CA GLU A 169 14.35 -12.19 14.41
C GLU A 169 14.79 -12.42 12.97
N TYR A 170 13.99 -13.17 12.18
CA TYR A 170 14.31 -13.43 10.76
C TYR A 170 14.13 -12.17 9.90
N LEU A 171 13.13 -11.35 10.18
CA LEU A 171 12.83 -10.11 9.46
C LEU A 171 13.83 -9.00 9.81
N ASP A 172 14.30 -8.93 11.05
CA ASP A 172 15.41 -8.07 11.46
C ASP A 172 16.69 -8.48 10.69
N ASN A 173 17.04 -9.78 10.67
CA ASN A 173 18.17 -10.26 9.89
C ASN A 173 18.04 -9.94 8.38
N ALA A 174 16.83 -9.96 7.82
CA ALA A 174 16.58 -9.62 6.43
C ALA A 174 16.87 -8.14 6.10
N VAL A 175 16.73 -7.24 7.07
CA VAL A 175 17.17 -5.85 6.95
C VAL A 175 18.65 -5.75 7.28
N ALA A 176 19.11 -6.23 8.44
CA ALA A 176 20.49 -6.07 8.88
C ALA A 176 21.53 -6.65 7.88
N ASN A 177 21.28 -7.86 7.36
CA ASN A 177 22.24 -8.62 6.55
C ASN A 177 21.69 -9.04 5.18
N GLY A 178 20.42 -8.78 4.91
CA GLY A 178 19.73 -9.29 3.72
C GLY A 178 19.43 -8.23 2.67
N THR A 179 18.41 -8.55 1.87
CA THR A 179 17.95 -7.72 0.75
C THR A 179 17.29 -6.40 1.17
N GLY A 180 16.90 -6.25 2.44
CA GLY A 180 16.19 -5.08 2.98
C GLY A 180 17.09 -3.99 3.57
N LYS A 181 18.41 -4.13 3.51
CA LYS A 181 19.37 -3.28 4.24
C LYS A 181 19.17 -1.78 4.12
N ASN A 182 18.80 -1.31 2.94
CA ASN A 182 18.65 0.12 2.69
C ASN A 182 17.31 0.69 3.18
N ALA A 183 16.42 -0.12 3.77
CA ALA A 183 15.15 0.35 4.31
C ALA A 183 15.31 1.06 5.66
N ARG A 184 16.40 0.76 6.39
CA ARG A 184 16.62 1.21 7.77
C ARG A 184 16.72 2.75 7.84
N PRO A 185 15.79 3.43 8.54
CA PRO A 185 15.95 4.85 8.84
C PRO A 185 17.00 5.01 9.96
N ALA A 186 17.78 6.09 9.87
CA ALA A 186 18.85 6.37 10.82
C ALA A 186 18.32 6.45 12.27
N GLY A 187 19.00 5.78 13.20
CA GLY A 187 18.63 5.77 14.61
C GLY A 187 17.56 4.74 15.01
N TYR A 188 17.02 3.96 14.07
CA TYR A 188 16.00 2.95 14.36
C TYR A 188 16.34 1.57 13.82
N THR A 189 16.20 0.58 14.70
CA THR A 189 16.14 -0.83 14.31
C THR A 189 14.83 -1.09 13.59
N MET A 190 14.84 -1.93 12.55
CA MET A 190 13.61 -2.31 11.85
C MET A 190 13.70 -3.73 11.29
N GLY A 191 12.55 -4.38 11.15
CA GLY A 191 12.43 -5.63 10.42
C GLY A 191 11.65 -5.43 9.13
N GLY A 192 11.87 -6.29 8.15
CA GLY A 192 11.08 -6.23 6.92
C GLY A 192 11.51 -7.20 5.83
N LYS A 193 10.79 -7.15 4.72
CA LYS A 193 10.99 -8.04 3.58
C LYS A 193 10.70 -7.33 2.26
N THR A 194 11.63 -7.49 1.33
CA THR A 194 11.48 -7.10 -0.07
C THR A 194 10.55 -8.04 -0.84
N GLY A 195 9.83 -7.52 -1.83
CA GLY A 195 9.03 -8.30 -2.77
C GLY A 195 9.34 -7.90 -4.21
N THR A 196 9.41 -8.90 -5.10
CA THR A 196 9.53 -8.72 -6.54
C THR A 196 8.62 -9.75 -7.21
N ALA A 197 7.55 -9.28 -7.83
CA ALA A 197 6.57 -10.13 -8.50
C ALA A 197 6.51 -9.79 -9.99
N GLU A 198 6.65 -10.81 -10.83
CA GLU A 198 6.37 -10.70 -12.26
C GLU A 198 4.85 -10.61 -12.47
N ARG A 199 4.40 -9.67 -13.29
CA ARG A 199 2.99 -9.60 -13.72
C ARG A 199 2.80 -10.41 -14.99
N TYR A 200 1.54 -10.65 -15.34
CA TYR A 200 1.16 -11.12 -16.66
C TYR A 200 0.87 -9.91 -17.58
N PRO A 201 1.37 -9.88 -18.83
CA PRO A 201 2.29 -10.85 -19.43
C PRO A 201 3.67 -10.82 -18.77
N ARG A 202 4.30 -11.99 -18.64
CA ARG A 202 5.63 -12.12 -18.02
C ARG A 202 6.70 -11.62 -18.98
N ASP A 203 7.06 -10.36 -18.85
CA ASP A 203 8.16 -9.74 -19.57
C ASP A 203 9.09 -8.97 -18.63
N LYS A 204 10.18 -8.43 -19.18
CA LYS A 204 11.21 -7.73 -18.40
C LYS A 204 10.77 -6.35 -17.90
N THR A 205 9.57 -5.91 -18.23
CA THR A 205 9.04 -4.56 -18.00
C THR A 205 7.74 -4.56 -17.22
N ASN A 206 7.24 -5.71 -16.80
CA ASN A 206 5.98 -5.85 -16.08
C ASN A 206 6.23 -6.47 -14.72
N TYR A 207 6.65 -5.62 -13.77
CA TYR A 207 6.92 -6.01 -12.38
C TYR A 207 6.12 -5.18 -11.39
N VAL A 208 5.77 -5.80 -10.28
CA VAL A 208 5.43 -5.13 -9.03
C VAL A 208 6.61 -5.34 -8.08
N VAL A 209 7.11 -4.26 -7.52
CA VAL A 209 8.14 -4.30 -6.47
C VAL A 209 7.59 -3.71 -5.19
N SER A 210 7.99 -4.29 -4.06
CA SER A 210 7.41 -3.90 -2.78
C SER A 210 8.40 -4.04 -1.63
N PHE A 211 8.08 -3.38 -0.53
CA PHE A 211 8.72 -3.59 0.75
C PHE A 211 7.66 -3.57 1.83
N ILE A 212 7.63 -4.60 2.67
CA ILE A 212 6.80 -4.65 3.87
C ILE A 212 7.71 -4.70 5.09
N GLY A 213 7.46 -3.87 6.09
CA GLY A 213 8.30 -3.80 7.26
C GLY A 213 7.62 -3.13 8.44
N TYR A 214 8.39 -2.98 9.51
CA TYR A 214 7.94 -2.38 10.76
C TYR A 214 9.11 -1.81 11.52
N ALA A 215 8.84 -0.81 12.35
CA ALA A 215 9.80 -0.21 13.25
C ALA A 215 9.11 0.20 14.57
N PRO A 216 9.84 0.18 15.70
CA PRO A 216 11.16 -0.43 15.88
C PRO A 216 11.17 -1.98 15.82
N ALA A 217 12.32 -2.62 15.61
CA ALA A 217 12.39 -4.08 15.43
C ALA A 217 11.98 -4.88 16.68
N SER A 218 12.35 -4.42 17.87
CA SER A 218 12.11 -5.13 19.14
C SER A 218 10.74 -4.83 19.75
N THR A 219 10.13 -3.71 19.38
CA THR A 219 8.84 -3.22 19.87
C THR A 219 8.12 -2.59 18.69
N PRO A 220 7.46 -3.38 17.82
CA PRO A 220 6.82 -2.85 16.62
C PRO A 220 5.70 -1.87 16.96
N GLU A 221 5.86 -0.60 16.60
CA GLU A 221 4.87 0.46 16.80
C GLU A 221 4.18 0.85 15.48
N ILE A 222 4.92 0.76 14.37
CA ILE A 222 4.42 1.07 13.03
C ILE A 222 4.72 -0.10 12.10
N ALA A 223 3.72 -0.54 11.32
CA ALA A 223 3.92 -1.38 10.15
C ALA A 223 3.68 -0.56 8.88
N ILE A 224 4.47 -0.81 7.84
CA ILE A 224 4.40 -0.12 6.56
C ILE A 224 4.50 -1.12 5.41
N TYR A 225 3.65 -0.95 4.40
CA TYR A 225 3.70 -1.72 3.17
C TYR A 225 3.66 -0.81 1.95
N VAL A 226 4.80 -0.71 1.26
CA VAL A 226 4.93 0.08 0.03
C VAL A 226 4.95 -0.85 -1.17
N VAL A 227 4.13 -0.54 -2.17
CA VAL A 227 4.02 -1.25 -3.43
C VAL A 227 4.19 -0.25 -4.58
N VAL A 228 5.09 -0.55 -5.51
CA VAL A 228 5.29 0.20 -6.74
C VAL A 228 4.85 -0.69 -7.91
N ASP A 229 3.71 -0.37 -8.52
CA ASP A 229 3.28 -1.02 -9.77
C ASP A 229 4.03 -0.42 -10.95
N ARG A 230 4.89 -1.23 -11.57
CA ARG A 230 5.74 -0.85 -12.71
C ARG A 230 6.55 0.42 -12.45
N PRO A 231 7.80 0.30 -11.95
CA PRO A 231 8.68 1.44 -11.72
C PRO A 231 8.97 2.33 -12.94
N ASN A 232 8.58 1.92 -14.16
CA ASN A 232 8.76 2.69 -15.41
C ASN A 232 10.22 3.07 -15.71
N VAL A 233 11.16 2.22 -15.29
CA VAL A 233 12.59 2.33 -15.59
C VAL A 233 13.08 1.15 -16.42
N SER A 234 14.32 1.22 -16.92
CA SER A 234 14.92 0.15 -17.73
C SER A 234 15.04 -1.19 -16.98
N LYS A 235 15.24 -1.15 -15.65
CA LYS A 235 15.32 -2.32 -14.78
C LYS A 235 14.20 -2.28 -13.72
N GLN A 236 13.11 -2.97 -14.00
CA GLN A 236 11.89 -2.89 -13.19
C GLN A 236 11.83 -3.87 -12.00
N ASP A 237 12.73 -4.85 -11.91
CA ASP A 237 12.71 -5.90 -10.88
C ASP A 237 13.37 -5.49 -9.55
N SER A 238 13.85 -4.25 -9.43
CA SER A 238 14.54 -3.76 -8.25
C SER A 238 13.59 -3.34 -7.14
N ALA A 239 13.62 -4.05 -6.01
CA ALA A 239 12.89 -3.66 -4.80
C ALA A 239 13.40 -2.36 -4.15
N SER A 240 14.54 -1.81 -4.62
CA SER A 240 15.11 -0.57 -4.09
C SER A 240 14.13 0.60 -4.12
N TYR A 241 13.25 0.67 -5.13
CA TYR A 241 12.26 1.75 -5.25
C TYR A 241 11.30 1.78 -4.06
N ALA A 242 10.73 0.63 -3.69
CA ALA A 242 9.84 0.52 -2.53
C ALA A 242 10.58 0.68 -1.19
N VAL A 243 11.83 0.19 -1.14
CA VAL A 243 12.72 0.30 0.02
C VAL A 243 13.05 1.77 0.34
N GLU A 244 13.40 2.56 -0.68
CA GLU A 244 13.75 3.98 -0.53
C GLU A 244 12.54 4.81 -0.09
N ILE A 245 11.36 4.60 -0.71
CA ILE A 245 10.12 5.24 -0.29
C ILE A 245 9.81 4.91 1.18
N THR A 246 10.00 3.64 1.59
CA THR A 246 9.82 3.23 2.99
C THR A 246 10.79 3.95 3.92
N LYS A 247 12.10 4.01 3.59
CA LYS A 247 13.11 4.71 4.41
C LYS A 247 12.71 6.17 4.60
N ASN A 248 12.29 6.84 3.53
CA ASN A 248 11.92 8.26 3.58
C ASN A 248 10.68 8.48 4.45
N ILE A 249 9.61 7.70 4.26
CA ILE A 249 8.39 7.80 5.10
C ILE A 249 8.72 7.57 6.58
N LEU A 250 9.50 6.53 6.90
CA LEU A 250 9.82 6.21 8.30
C LEU A 250 10.78 7.22 8.93
N THR A 251 11.68 7.83 8.15
CA THR A 251 12.57 8.91 8.61
C THR A 251 11.77 10.10 9.16
N GLU A 252 10.62 10.41 8.56
CA GLU A 252 9.73 11.48 9.03
C GLU A 252 8.73 11.00 10.10
N ALA A 253 8.08 9.86 9.86
CA ALA A 253 6.97 9.40 10.68
C ALA A 253 7.42 9.02 12.10
N LEU A 254 8.59 8.40 12.26
CA LEU A 254 9.04 7.93 13.57
C LEU A 254 9.30 9.09 14.55
N PRO A 255 10.07 10.14 14.20
CA PRO A 255 10.19 11.34 15.03
C PRO A 255 8.86 12.07 15.25
N TYR A 256 8.03 12.20 14.21
CA TYR A 256 6.73 12.88 14.31
C TYR A 256 5.81 12.21 15.34
N LEU A 257 5.80 10.87 15.37
CA LEU A 257 5.04 10.06 16.32
C LEU A 257 5.73 9.94 17.69
N ASN A 258 6.86 10.63 17.91
CA ASN A 258 7.66 10.58 19.13
C ASN A 258 8.14 9.17 19.49
N ILE A 259 8.41 8.34 18.48
CA ILE A 259 9.01 7.02 18.69
C ILE A 259 10.48 7.22 19.07
N PRO A 260 10.97 6.66 20.20
CA PRO A 260 12.34 6.86 20.62
C PRO A 260 13.32 6.16 19.69
N VAL A 261 14.46 6.82 19.44
CA VAL A 261 15.59 6.19 18.74
C VAL A 261 16.06 4.95 19.50
N THR A 262 16.37 3.89 18.77
CA THR A 262 16.77 2.59 19.35
C THR A 262 18.26 2.28 19.18
N GLU A 263 18.98 3.09 18.40
CA GLU A 263 20.41 2.92 18.18
C GLU A 263 21.11 4.29 18.00
N THR A 264 22.44 4.27 18.07
CA THR A 264 23.25 5.48 17.87
C THR A 264 23.29 5.87 16.40
N ILE A 265 23.10 7.15 16.12
CA ILE A 265 23.23 7.71 14.78
C ILE A 265 24.71 8.05 14.53
N SER A 266 25.26 7.54 13.44
CA SER A 266 26.63 7.85 12.99
C SER A 266 26.74 9.26 12.41
N GLN A 267 27.97 9.76 12.22
CA GLN A 267 28.19 11.06 11.57
C GLN A 267 27.67 11.08 10.12
N GLU A 268 27.89 10.01 9.37
CA GLU A 268 27.38 9.85 8.00
C GLU A 268 25.84 9.90 7.97
N GLU A 269 25.18 9.20 8.89
CA GLU A 269 23.71 9.25 8.99
C GLU A 269 23.18 10.62 9.42
N MET A 270 23.89 11.33 10.30
CA MET A 270 23.51 12.72 10.64
C MET A 270 23.62 13.64 9.42
N GLU A 271 24.65 13.48 8.59
CA GLU A 271 24.80 14.23 7.34
C GLU A 271 23.69 13.87 6.35
N GLU A 272 23.38 12.58 6.16
CA GLU A 272 22.25 12.12 5.33
C GLU A 272 20.91 12.72 5.78
N LEU A 273 20.63 12.70 7.10
CA LEU A 273 19.41 13.26 7.67
C LEU A 273 19.32 14.77 7.41
N SER A 274 20.42 15.51 7.61
CA SER A 274 20.44 16.95 7.36
C SER A 274 20.21 17.32 5.89
N ALA A 275 20.75 16.51 4.97
CA ALA A 275 20.55 16.68 3.53
C ALA A 275 19.10 16.34 3.13
N PHE A 276 18.54 15.30 3.74
CA PHE A 276 17.15 14.90 3.56
C PHE A 276 16.19 16.02 4.01
N GLU A 277 16.35 16.55 5.21
CA GLU A 277 15.53 17.65 5.74
C GLU A 277 15.59 18.91 4.86
N SER A 278 16.78 19.26 4.36
CA SER A 278 16.96 20.40 3.44
C SER A 278 16.20 20.20 2.12
N THR A 279 16.29 19.00 1.54
CA THR A 279 15.62 18.66 0.28
C THR A 279 14.10 18.64 0.45
N PHE A 280 13.62 18.08 1.56
CA PHE A 280 12.21 18.04 1.90
C PHE A 280 11.64 19.44 2.12
N SER A 281 12.32 20.28 2.91
CA SER A 281 11.90 21.67 3.12
C SER A 281 11.78 22.44 1.80
N THR A 282 12.71 22.23 0.86
CA THR A 282 12.68 22.87 -0.45
C THR A 282 11.52 22.33 -1.31
N SER A 283 11.29 21.02 -1.29
CA SER A 283 10.24 20.37 -2.08
C SER A 283 8.83 20.71 -1.57
N VAL A 284 8.65 20.77 -0.25
CA VAL A 284 7.38 21.19 0.37
C VAL A 284 7.10 22.67 0.10
N MET A 285 8.11 23.54 0.16
CA MET A 285 7.92 24.94 -0.25
C MET A 285 7.50 25.04 -1.71
N GLY A 286 8.14 24.30 -2.63
CA GLY A 286 7.74 24.29 -4.04
C GLY A 286 6.30 23.80 -4.26
N ILE A 287 5.87 22.73 -3.59
CA ILE A 287 4.47 22.24 -3.67
C ILE A 287 3.48 23.25 -3.08
N LEU A 288 3.86 23.94 -1.99
CA LEU A 288 3.02 24.98 -1.41
C LEU A 288 2.95 26.21 -2.31
N GLU A 289 4.04 26.58 -2.98
CA GLU A 289 4.06 27.66 -3.98
C GLU A 289 3.20 27.30 -5.19
N ASP A 290 3.34 26.10 -5.75
CA ASP A 290 2.51 25.63 -6.87
C ASP A 290 1.00 25.60 -6.49
N LYS A 291 0.67 25.19 -5.26
CA LYS A 291 -0.72 25.22 -4.77
C LYS A 291 -1.26 26.62 -4.54
N VAL A 292 -0.41 27.55 -4.11
CA VAL A 292 -0.79 28.96 -3.97
C VAL A 292 -1.01 29.58 -5.34
N GLU A 293 -0.20 29.23 -6.35
CA GLU A 293 -0.40 29.66 -7.74
C GLU A 293 -1.68 29.05 -8.34
N GLU A 294 -1.97 27.76 -8.12
CA GLU A 294 -3.24 27.15 -8.55
C GLU A 294 -4.48 27.78 -7.87
N GLU A 295 -4.40 28.10 -6.56
CA GLU A 295 -5.49 28.80 -5.85
C GLU A 295 -5.62 30.28 -6.26
N GLU A 296 -4.53 30.94 -6.68
CA GLU A 296 -4.56 32.30 -7.24
C GLU A 296 -5.13 32.33 -8.68
N GLU A 297 -4.88 31.30 -9.51
CA GLU A 297 -5.49 31.15 -10.84
C GLU A 297 -7.00 30.85 -10.76
N GLU A 298 -7.45 29.96 -9.86
CA GLU A 298 -8.90 29.73 -9.62
C GLU A 298 -9.58 30.97 -9.00
N GLY A 299 -8.85 31.76 -8.20
CA GLY A 299 -9.29 33.04 -7.67
C GLY A 299 -9.43 34.14 -8.72
N GLN A 300 -8.70 34.07 -9.83
CA GLN A 300 -8.80 34.99 -10.96
C GLN A 300 -9.92 34.60 -11.93
N GLU A 301 -10.11 33.30 -12.21
CA GLU A 301 -11.25 32.83 -13.03
C GLU A 301 -12.60 33.17 -12.35
N SER A 302 -12.68 33.07 -11.01
CA SER A 302 -13.89 33.47 -10.26
C SER A 302 -14.11 34.99 -10.16
N GLN A 303 -13.07 35.81 -10.40
CA GLN A 303 -13.22 37.27 -10.54
C GLN A 303 -13.62 37.66 -11.96
N GLU A 304 -13.14 36.96 -12.99
CA GLU A 304 -13.58 37.16 -14.38
C GLU A 304 -15.04 36.72 -14.59
N GLU A 305 -15.50 35.62 -13.97
CA GLU A 305 -16.93 35.24 -14.01
C GLU A 305 -17.85 36.21 -13.23
N ALA A 306 -17.34 36.88 -12.19
CA ALA A 306 -18.10 37.89 -11.45
C ALA A 306 -18.15 39.26 -12.16
N GLU A 307 -17.14 39.59 -12.97
CA GLU A 307 -17.15 40.79 -13.82
C GLU A 307 -18.01 40.60 -15.09
N GLU A 308 -18.16 39.36 -15.61
CA GLU A 308 -19.12 39.06 -16.70
C GLU A 308 -20.59 39.07 -16.22
N GLU A 309 -20.90 38.69 -14.98
CA GLU A 309 -22.28 38.81 -14.43
C GLU A 309 -22.69 40.27 -14.12
N GLU A 310 -21.76 41.17 -13.79
CA GLU A 310 -22.07 42.60 -13.59
C GLU A 310 -22.27 43.37 -14.91
N GLU A 311 -21.69 42.92 -16.05
CA GLU A 311 -21.92 43.54 -17.37
C GLU A 311 -23.24 43.07 -18.04
N GLU A 312 -23.77 41.87 -17.73
CA GLU A 312 -25.07 41.41 -18.26
C GLU A 312 -26.30 42.01 -17.52
N GLU A 313 -26.16 42.48 -16.26
CA GLU A 313 -27.28 43.12 -15.54
C GLU A 313 -27.57 44.57 -16.00
N GLU A 314 -26.62 45.28 -16.63
CA GLU A 314 -26.86 46.65 -17.11
C GLU A 314 -27.58 46.74 -18.48
N GLU A 315 -27.74 45.65 -19.24
CA GLU A 315 -28.41 45.65 -20.56
C GLU A 315 -29.89 45.20 -20.58
N THR A 316 -30.47 44.76 -19.46
CA THR A 316 -31.87 44.26 -19.44
C THR A 316 -32.94 45.27 -18.96
N ASP A 317 -32.55 46.50 -18.61
CA ASP A 317 -33.44 47.43 -17.91
C ASP A 317 -34.39 48.27 -18.79
N ASN A 318 -34.61 47.89 -20.06
CA ASN A 318 -35.46 48.66 -20.99
C ASN A 318 -36.38 47.84 -21.91
N ILE A 319 -36.88 46.69 -21.45
CA ILE A 319 -37.94 45.96 -22.17
C ILE A 319 -39.30 46.59 -21.83
N GLN A 320 -39.99 47.15 -22.83
CA GLN A 320 -41.35 47.66 -22.67
C GLN A 320 -42.37 46.54 -22.83
N TYR A 321 -43.40 46.53 -21.99
CA TYR A 321 -44.46 45.50 -22.01
C TYR A 321 -45.82 46.12 -22.29
N ASP A 322 -46.70 45.40 -22.99
CA ASP A 322 -48.11 45.78 -23.14
C ASP A 322 -48.82 45.68 -21.77
N PRO A 323 -49.43 46.76 -21.26
CA PRO A 323 -50.06 46.77 -19.94
C PRO A 323 -51.38 45.98 -19.83
N GLU A 324 -52.02 45.57 -20.93
CA GLU A 324 -53.25 44.76 -20.91
C GLU A 324 -52.99 43.25 -21.06
N THR A 325 -52.01 42.84 -21.87
CA THR A 325 -51.71 41.42 -22.13
C THR A 325 -50.45 40.91 -21.40
N GLY A 326 -49.53 41.81 -21.03
CA GLY A 326 -48.26 41.47 -20.38
C GLY A 326 -47.18 41.00 -21.34
N TYR A 327 -47.37 41.17 -22.65
CA TYR A 327 -46.44 40.68 -23.68
C TYR A 327 -45.29 41.66 -23.88
N ALA A 328 -44.07 41.15 -24.09
CA ALA A 328 -42.87 41.95 -24.27
C ALA A 328 -42.82 42.53 -25.69
N LEU A 329 -42.45 43.81 -25.81
CA LEU A 329 -42.22 44.46 -27.11
C LEU A 329 -40.79 44.13 -27.57
N ASP A 330 -40.66 43.53 -28.75
CA ASP A 330 -39.37 43.34 -29.39
C ASP A 330 -38.78 44.73 -29.76
N PRO A 331 -37.60 45.09 -29.25
CA PRO A 331 -37.00 46.40 -29.50
C PRO A 331 -36.47 46.58 -30.94
N GLU A 332 -36.22 45.51 -31.70
CA GLU A 332 -35.76 45.59 -33.10
C GLU A 332 -36.91 45.67 -34.10
N THR A 333 -38.01 44.95 -33.84
CA THR A 333 -39.14 44.84 -34.78
C THR A 333 -40.34 45.69 -34.39
N GLY A 334 -40.48 46.04 -33.10
CA GLY A 334 -41.59 46.83 -32.56
C GLY A 334 -42.91 46.08 -32.46
N GLU A 335 -42.90 44.75 -32.55
CA GLU A 335 -44.06 43.88 -32.40
C GLU A 335 -44.08 43.20 -31.02
N PHE A 336 -45.26 42.83 -30.53
CA PHE A 336 -45.39 42.14 -29.23
C PHE A 336 -45.17 40.63 -29.38
N LEU A 337 -44.35 40.05 -28.51
CA LEU A 337 -44.01 38.63 -28.52
C LEU A 337 -44.86 37.85 -27.51
N ASP A 338 -45.39 36.70 -27.92
CA ASP A 338 -46.10 35.80 -27.02
C ASP A 338 -45.11 35.14 -26.03
N PRO A 339 -45.38 35.18 -24.71
CA PRO A 339 -44.43 34.76 -23.69
C PRO A 339 -44.26 33.24 -23.55
N GLU A 340 -45.16 32.41 -24.09
CA GLU A 340 -44.99 30.96 -24.10
C GLU A 340 -44.26 30.45 -25.35
N THR A 341 -44.39 31.15 -26.47
CA THR A 341 -43.88 30.67 -27.78
C THR A 341 -42.72 31.50 -28.33
N GLY A 342 -42.58 32.76 -27.92
CA GLY A 342 -41.55 33.69 -28.41
C GLY A 342 -41.79 34.20 -29.83
N GLU A 343 -42.96 33.98 -30.41
CA GLU A 343 -43.32 34.43 -31.76
C GLU A 343 -44.12 35.75 -31.72
N SER A 344 -44.06 36.53 -32.81
CA SER A 344 -44.75 37.82 -32.93
C SER A 344 -46.28 37.67 -33.01
N THR A 345 -47.00 38.59 -32.39
CA THR A 345 -48.45 38.59 -32.23
C THR A 345 -49.17 39.61 -33.14
N GLU A 346 -48.97 39.54 -34.46
CA GLU A 346 -49.95 40.10 -35.41
C GLU A 346 -50.45 39.00 -36.36
N ASN A 347 -51.69 38.54 -36.15
CA ASN A 347 -52.51 37.61 -36.97
C ASN A 347 -51.80 36.52 -37.78
#